data_AF-A0A7J7KFA4-F1
#
_entry.id   AF-A0A7J7KFA4-F1
#
_cell.length_a   1.000
_cell.length_b   1.000
_cell.length_c   1.000
_cell.angle_alpha   90.00
_cell.angle_beta   90.00
_cell.angle_gamma   90.00
#
_symmetry.space_group_name_H-M   'P 1'
#
loop_
_entity.id
_entity.type
_entity.pdbx_description
1 polymer ?
#
loop_
_entity_poly.entity_id
_entity_poly.type
_entity_poly.pdbx_seq_one_letter_code
_entity_poly.pdbx_strand_id
1 'polypeptide(L)'
;MEENYLCVEVCDNNGVYYPAYVLEVESDGLIVSYPNNWKPDRKIAYSEARLPYHGNTPITDYVENQEIEALSCTAQNEPCGWWRGRVKMVKGEFIVVEYGGNDGKFNEILPAENLRPAGLW
;
A
#
# COMPACT_ATOMS: atom_id res chain seq x y z
N MET A 1 0.10 -22.47 1.89
CA MET A 1 -1.15 -22.27 2.65
C MET A 1 -1.87 -20.98 2.20
N GLU A 2 -1.65 -20.50 0.97
CA GLU A 2 -2.05 -19.14 0.53
C GLU A 2 -3.17 -19.11 -0.53
N GLU A 3 -3.59 -20.23 -1.10
CA GLU A 3 -4.48 -20.24 -2.28
C GLU A 3 -5.99 -20.12 -1.99
N ASN A 4 -6.42 -20.08 -0.72
CA ASN A 4 -7.86 -20.13 -0.36
C ASN A 4 -8.38 -18.93 0.46
N TYR A 5 -7.55 -17.92 0.76
CA TYR A 5 -8.00 -16.76 1.54
C TYR A 5 -8.17 -15.52 0.67
N LEU A 6 -9.19 -14.71 0.98
CA LEU A 6 -9.39 -13.42 0.34
C LEU A 6 -8.30 -12.44 0.78
N CYS A 7 -7.51 -11.95 -0.16
CA CYS A 7 -6.51 -10.92 0.09
C CYS A 7 -7.17 -9.55 0.20
N VAL A 8 -6.76 -8.78 1.21
CA VAL A 8 -7.17 -7.40 1.47
C VAL A 8 -5.94 -6.56 1.79
N GLU A 9 -6.05 -5.25 1.62
CA GLU A 9 -5.08 -4.28 2.12
C GLU A 9 -5.66 -3.57 3.35
N VAL A 10 -4.90 -3.54 4.44
CA VAL A 10 -5.31 -2.99 5.73
C VAL A 10 -4.53 -1.73 6.03
N CYS A 11 -5.24 -0.63 6.27
CA CYS A 11 -4.68 0.63 6.72
C CYS A 11 -4.18 0.47 8.16
N ASP A 12 -2.90 0.78 8.38
CA ASP A 12 -2.32 0.81 9.72
C ASP A 12 -2.31 2.24 10.29
N ASN A 13 -1.94 2.38 11.56
CA ASN A 13 -1.97 3.68 12.26
C ASN A 13 -1.09 4.77 11.62
N ASN A 14 -0.11 4.38 10.79
CA ASN A 14 0.75 5.29 10.02
C ASN A 14 0.15 5.71 8.67
N GLY A 15 -1.06 5.25 8.33
CA GLY A 15 -1.73 5.52 7.06
C GLY A 15 -1.25 4.65 5.89
N VAL A 16 -0.38 3.67 6.17
CA VAL A 16 0.16 2.75 5.17
C VAL A 16 -0.73 1.53 5.06
N TYR A 17 -0.96 1.08 3.83
CA TYR A 17 -1.76 -0.11 3.57
C TYR A 17 -0.87 -1.32 3.40
N TYR A 18 -1.08 -2.35 4.23
CA TYR A 18 -0.33 -3.61 4.18
C TYR A 18 -1.21 -4.77 3.73
N PRO A 19 -0.65 -5.75 3.00
CA PRO A 19 -1.38 -6.95 2.62
C PRO A 19 -1.75 -7.79 3.84
N ALA A 20 -2.97 -8.34 3.83
CA ALA A 20 -3.51 -9.25 4.83
C ALA A 20 -4.51 -10.22 4.20
N TYR A 21 -4.88 -11.26 4.94
CA TYR A 21 -5.84 -12.28 4.55
C TYR A 21 -7.05 -12.26 5.47
N VAL A 22 -8.26 -12.28 4.91
CA VAL A 22 -9.49 -12.39 5.71
C VAL A 22 -9.62 -13.80 6.25
N LEU A 23 -9.66 -13.93 7.58
CA LEU A 23 -9.97 -15.18 8.28
C LEU A 23 -11.47 -15.33 8.48
N GLU A 24 -12.12 -14.28 9.01
CA GLU A 24 -13.54 -14.29 9.36
C GLU A 24 -14.19 -12.93 9.07
N VAL A 25 -15.49 -12.97 8.75
CA VAL A 25 -16.34 -11.80 8.51
C VAL A 25 -17.33 -11.68 9.65
N GLU A 26 -17.28 -10.56 10.36
CA GLU A 26 -18.08 -10.27 11.53
C GLU A 26 -19.11 -9.18 11.24
N SER A 27 -20.09 -8.98 12.14
CA SER A 27 -21.15 -7.98 11.91
C SER A 27 -20.65 -6.53 11.78
N ASP A 28 -19.51 -6.21 12.37
CA ASP A 28 -18.93 -4.87 12.50
C ASP A 28 -17.48 -4.78 11.99
N GLY A 29 -16.95 -5.85 11.37
CA GLY A 29 -15.59 -5.83 10.87
C GLY A 29 -15.09 -7.16 10.31
N LEU A 30 -13.76 -7.27 10.22
CA LEU A 30 -13.05 -8.44 9.72
C LEU A 30 -12.03 -8.91 10.75
N ILE A 31 -11.84 -10.23 10.87
CA ILE A 31 -10.64 -10.79 11.51
C ILE A 31 -9.65 -11.08 10.39
N VAL A 32 -8.45 -10.48 10.47
CA VAL A 32 -7.42 -10.60 9.45
C VAL A 32 -6.14 -11.20 10.02
N SER A 33 -5.42 -11.93 9.16
CA SER A 33 -4.08 -12.44 9.41
C SER A 33 -3.07 -11.83 8.44
N TYR A 34 -1.81 -11.79 8.86
CA TYR A 34 -0.73 -11.13 8.15
C TYR A 34 0.28 -12.14 7.58
N PRO A 35 0.82 -11.93 6.36
CA PRO A 35 1.79 -12.84 5.77
C PRO A 35 2.98 -13.14 6.71
N ASN A 36 3.40 -14.39 6.82
CA ASN A 36 4.48 -14.82 7.72
C ASN A 36 4.27 -14.44 9.21
N ASN A 37 3.04 -14.10 9.63
CA ASN A 37 2.72 -13.66 10.98
C ASN A 37 3.57 -12.46 11.45
N TRP A 38 3.92 -11.53 10.54
CA TRP A 38 4.73 -10.35 10.89
C TRP A 38 4.04 -9.42 11.90
N LYS A 39 2.71 -9.53 12.00
CA LYS A 39 1.85 -8.95 13.03
C LYS A 39 0.86 -10.03 13.52
N PRO A 40 0.37 -9.93 14.77
CA PRO A 40 -0.67 -10.81 15.26
C PRO A 40 -1.98 -10.58 14.50
N ASP A 41 -2.80 -11.63 14.44
CA ASP A 41 -4.16 -11.52 13.94
C ASP A 41 -4.94 -10.46 14.73
N ARG A 42 -5.74 -9.66 14.03
CA ARG A 42 -6.51 -8.59 14.68
C ARG A 42 -7.88 -8.42 14.03
N LYS A 43 -8.84 -7.95 14.84
CA LYS A 43 -10.12 -7.46 14.35
C LYS A 43 -9.96 -6.01 13.88
N ILE A 44 -10.43 -5.71 12.67
CA ILE A 44 -10.42 -4.36 12.08
C ILE A 44 -11.83 -3.96 11.65
N ALA A 45 -12.12 -2.66 11.63
CA ALA A 45 -13.33 -2.14 11.04
C ALA A 45 -13.28 -2.27 9.50
N TYR A 46 -14.45 -2.36 8.86
CA TYR A 46 -14.54 -2.39 7.40
C TYR A 46 -13.88 -1.17 6.73
N SER A 47 -13.92 -0.01 7.37
CA SER A 47 -13.29 1.23 6.89
C SER A 47 -11.76 1.19 6.89
N GLU A 48 -11.15 0.23 7.58
CA GLU A 48 -9.69 0.05 7.62
C GLU A 48 -9.19 -0.94 6.56
N ALA A 49 -10.10 -1.59 5.82
CA ALA A 49 -9.77 -2.57 4.80
C ALA A 49 -10.23 -2.11 3.42
N ARG A 50 -9.46 -2.48 2.39
CA ARG A 50 -9.87 -2.37 0.99
C ARG A 50 -9.42 -3.59 0.20
N LEU A 51 -10.03 -3.81 -0.96
CA LEU A 51 -9.52 -4.79 -1.92
C LEU A 51 -8.21 -4.29 -2.55
N PRO A 52 -7.24 -5.16 -2.84
CA PRO A 52 -6.03 -4.77 -3.56
C PRO A 52 -6.37 -4.19 -4.93
N TYR A 53 -5.56 -3.24 -5.38
CA TYR A 53 -5.70 -2.71 -6.74
C TYR A 53 -5.30 -3.77 -7.77
N HIS A 54 -6.25 -4.18 -8.63
CA HIS A 54 -6.03 -5.17 -9.69
C HIS A 54 -5.86 -4.54 -11.08
N GLY A 55 -5.40 -3.28 -11.15
CA GLY A 55 -5.19 -2.64 -12.45
C GLY A 55 -4.20 -3.43 -13.31
N ASN A 56 -4.70 -4.05 -14.37
CA ASN A 56 -3.91 -4.89 -15.28
C ASN A 56 -3.03 -4.10 -16.25
N THR A 57 -3.07 -2.76 -16.20
CA THR A 57 -2.30 -1.91 -17.11
C THR A 57 -1.20 -1.22 -16.32
N PRO A 58 0.09 -1.53 -16.61
CA PRO A 58 1.20 -0.76 -16.11
C PRO A 58 1.00 0.70 -16.50
N ILE A 59 0.97 1.58 -15.50
CA ILE A 59 0.88 3.02 -15.74
C ILE A 59 2.31 3.52 -15.83
N THR A 60 2.68 4.05 -16.99
CA THR A 60 4.03 4.52 -17.27
C THR A 60 4.12 6.03 -17.38
N ASP A 61 2.99 6.70 -17.63
CA ASP A 61 2.96 8.12 -17.98
C ASP A 61 2.72 8.98 -16.74
N TYR A 62 3.60 8.83 -15.74
CA TYR A 62 3.57 9.64 -14.54
C TYR A 62 3.97 11.09 -14.84
N VAL A 63 3.25 12.04 -14.24
CA VAL A 63 3.54 13.47 -14.37
C VAL A 63 3.87 14.10 -13.03
N GLU A 64 4.68 15.15 -13.04
CA GLU A 64 5.00 15.92 -11.84
C GLU A 64 3.71 16.38 -11.13
N ASN A 65 3.73 16.32 -9.80
CA ASN A 65 2.62 16.65 -8.90
C ASN A 65 1.46 15.65 -8.87
N GLN A 66 1.48 14.57 -9.65
CA GLN A 66 0.47 13.51 -9.60
C GLN A 66 0.45 12.79 -8.26
N GLU A 67 -0.74 12.61 -7.67
CA GLU A 67 -0.91 11.79 -6.46
C GLU A 67 -0.85 10.29 -6.80
N ILE A 68 -0.07 9.56 -6.01
CA ILE A 68 0.19 8.14 -6.21
C ILE A 68 0.19 7.40 -4.88
N GLU A 69 0.18 6.07 -4.96
CA GLU A 69 0.66 5.22 -3.89
C GLU A 69 1.93 4.51 -4.35
N ALA A 70 2.92 4.44 -3.48
CA ALA A 70 4.22 3.84 -3.72
C ALA A 70 4.44 2.64 -2.80
N LEU A 71 4.83 1.51 -3.37
CA LEU A 71 5.21 0.32 -2.64
C LEU A 71 6.64 0.49 -2.11
N SER A 72 6.76 0.64 -0.78
CA SER A 72 8.04 0.86 -0.11
C SER A 72 8.15 0.05 1.19
N CYS A 73 9.35 -0.41 1.49
CA CYS A 73 9.71 -1.21 2.67
C CYS A 73 10.55 -0.34 3.62
N THR A 74 9.98 0.10 4.74
CA THR A 74 10.67 0.98 5.70
C THR A 74 11.69 0.27 6.59
N ALA A 75 11.50 -1.03 6.84
CA ALA A 75 12.38 -1.83 7.69
C ALA A 75 12.57 -3.22 7.10
N GLN A 76 13.75 -3.81 7.31
CA GLN A 76 14.08 -5.16 6.80
C GLN A 76 13.13 -6.27 7.28
N ASN A 77 12.43 -6.07 8.39
CA ASN A 77 11.54 -7.06 8.98
C ASN A 77 10.04 -6.74 8.78
N GLU A 78 9.72 -5.65 8.08
CA GLU A 78 8.35 -5.29 7.74
C GLU A 78 8.09 -5.58 6.27
N PRO A 79 6.91 -6.12 5.89
CA PRO A 79 6.57 -6.21 4.48
C PRO A 79 6.46 -4.80 3.88
N CYS A 80 6.68 -4.71 2.58
CA CYS A 80 6.40 -3.46 1.87
C CYS A 80 4.91 -3.13 2.01
N GLY A 81 4.63 -1.84 2.18
CA GLY A 81 3.28 -1.30 2.22
C GLY A 81 3.08 -0.25 1.13
N TRP A 82 1.83 0.10 0.87
CA TRP A 82 1.47 1.18 -0.04
C TRP A 82 1.38 2.50 0.72
N TRP A 83 2.30 3.40 0.39
CA TRP A 83 2.45 4.72 0.98
C TRP A 83 1.84 5.78 0.08
N ARG A 84 1.00 6.66 0.62
CA ARG A 84 0.49 7.80 -0.15
C ARG A 84 1.61 8.81 -0.37
N GLY A 85 1.76 9.26 -1.62
CA GLY A 85 2.79 10.22 -2.00
C GLY A 85 2.41 10.99 -3.25
N ARG A 86 3.38 11.73 -3.77
CA ARG A 86 3.25 12.45 -5.03
C ARG A 86 4.50 12.30 -5.89
N VAL A 87 4.33 12.34 -7.20
CA VAL A 87 5.45 12.41 -8.14
C VAL A 87 6.08 13.80 -8.00
N LYS A 88 7.35 13.84 -7.60
CA LYS A 88 8.15 15.06 -7.49
C LYS A 88 8.86 15.39 -8.79
N MET A 89 9.36 14.39 -9.49
CA MET A 89 9.95 14.56 -10.82
C MET A 89 9.99 13.22 -11.56
N VAL A 90 9.96 13.30 -12.88
CA VAL A 90 10.22 12.15 -13.76
C VAL A 90 11.43 12.49 -14.63
N LYS A 91 12.42 11.60 -14.67
CA LYS A 91 13.63 11.77 -15.49
C LYS A 91 13.98 10.45 -16.16
N GLY A 92 13.54 10.29 -17.41
CA GLY A 92 13.63 9.01 -18.10
C GLY A 92 12.79 7.97 -17.38
N GLU A 93 13.40 6.86 -16.97
CA GLU A 93 12.74 5.77 -16.23
C GLU A 93 12.75 5.98 -14.71
N PHE A 94 13.44 7.02 -14.23
CA PHE A 94 13.53 7.32 -12.81
C PHE A 94 12.38 8.22 -12.37
N ILE A 95 11.59 7.76 -11.41
CA ILE A 95 10.51 8.52 -10.81
C ILE A 95 10.89 8.86 -9.37
N VAL A 96 10.96 10.15 -9.06
CA VAL A 96 11.19 10.63 -7.70
C VAL A 96 9.83 10.82 -7.05
N VAL A 97 9.57 10.07 -5.99
CA VAL A 97 8.37 10.18 -5.15
C VAL A 97 8.70 11.02 -3.92
N GLU A 98 7.79 11.91 -3.55
CA GLU A 98 7.80 12.64 -2.28
C GLU A 98 6.64 12.17 -1.41
N TYR A 99 6.95 11.76 -0.17
CA TYR A 99 5.98 11.37 0.84
C TYR A 99 5.63 12.55 1.74
N GLY A 100 4.34 12.71 2.06
CA GLY A 100 3.86 13.66 3.05
C GLY A 100 3.59 12.94 4.37
N GLY A 101 4.40 13.22 5.39
CA GLY A 101 4.20 12.71 6.75
C GLY A 101 4.34 13.81 7.80
N ASN A 102 3.91 13.52 9.03
CA ASN A 102 4.04 14.44 10.17
C ASN A 102 5.51 14.76 10.50
N ASP A 103 6.43 13.84 10.20
CA ASP A 103 7.86 13.94 10.53
C ASP A 103 8.71 14.61 9.43
N GLY A 104 8.09 15.08 8.35
CA GLY A 104 8.75 15.81 7.27
C GLY A 104 8.55 15.19 5.88
N LYS A 105 9.30 15.72 4.91
CA LYS A 105 9.27 15.28 3.51
C LYS A 105 10.42 14.30 3.24
N PHE A 106 10.07 13.09 2.84
CA PHE A 106 11.03 12.06 2.41
C PHE A 106 10.91 11.87 0.90
N ASN A 107 12.05 11.69 0.23
CA ASN A 107 12.07 11.39 -1.20
C ASN A 107 12.68 10.01 -1.44
N GLU A 108 12.11 9.28 -2.38
CA GLU A 108 12.59 7.97 -2.82
C GLU A 108 12.56 7.89 -4.34
N ILE A 109 13.52 7.19 -4.94
CA ILE A 109 13.53 6.91 -6.38
C ILE A 109 12.97 5.50 -6.56
N LEU A 110 11.85 5.38 -7.26
CA LEU A 110 11.17 4.12 -7.47
C LEU A 110 10.96 3.84 -8.96
N PRO A 111 10.99 2.55 -9.37
CA PRO A 111 10.53 2.15 -10.70
C PRO A 111 9.01 2.28 -10.80
N ALA A 112 8.50 2.45 -12.03
CA ALA A 112 7.06 2.61 -12.29
C ALA A 112 6.20 1.44 -11.80
N GLU A 113 6.77 0.22 -11.75
CA GLU A 113 6.10 -1.00 -11.25
C GLU A 113 5.77 -0.96 -9.75
N ASN A 114 6.48 -0.13 -8.98
CA ASN A 114 6.21 0.08 -7.56
C ASN A 114 5.20 1.21 -7.33
N LEU A 115 4.63 1.79 -8.38
CA LEU A 115 3.72 2.92 -8.30
C LEU A 115 2.34 2.54 -8.83
N ARG A 116 1.31 3.16 -8.25
CA ARG A 116 -0.06 3.13 -8.77
C ARG A 116 -0.77 4.46 -8.50
N PRO A 117 -1.83 4.81 -9.25
CA PRO A 117 -2.62 6.01 -8.98
C PRO A 117 -3.26 5.95 -7.60
N ALA A 118 -3.32 7.09 -6.92
CA ALA A 118 -4.10 7.20 -5.69
C ALA A 118 -5.62 7.26 -5.99
N GLY A 119 -6.44 6.66 -5.13
CA GLY A 119 -7.90 6.86 -5.10
C GLY A 119 -8.73 5.99 -6.02
N LEU A 120 -8.21 4.85 -6.50
CA LEU A 120 -8.93 3.91 -7.38
C LEU A 120 -9.55 2.71 -6.63
N TRP A 121 -10.02 2.91 -5.39
CA TRP A 121 -10.49 1.85 -4.47
C TRP A 121 -11.82 2.19 -3.84
#